data_AF-A0A916LW69-F1
#
_entry.id   AF-A0A916LW69-F1
#
_cell.length_a   1.000
_cell.length_b   1.000
_cell.length_c   1.000
_cell.angle_alpha   90.00
_cell.angle_beta   90.00
_cell.angle_gamma   90.00
#
_symmetry.space_group_name_H-M   'P 1'
#
loop_
_entity.id
_entity.type
_entity.pdbx_description
1 polymer ?
#
loop_
_entity_poly.entity_id
_entity_poly.type
_entity_poly.pdbx_seq_one_letter_code
_entity_poly.pdbx_strand_id
1 'polypeptide(L)'
;MKKIIPFSLLIITSILLTSCVTVVNNTPGRPGRDGRAFFGINYQYRAPYSYWDNNPAIPNNPILGNYFPTAPGIYQFEYFVNPYEYWYGTYEIAINLGGPGGPHGEPGFDGMDTYLMLFCDPNGFYTHFNQYRTSGSYDEANSTVVIERVEEGYKYKITMQKATREKRSSHTPKLISTSN
;
A
#
# COMPACT_ATOMS: atom_id res chain seq x y z
N MET A 1 22.42 56.76 54.75
CA MET A 1 23.23 56.95 53.52
C MET A 1 22.53 56.25 52.36
N LYS A 2 21.93 56.99 51.42
CA LYS A 2 21.21 56.42 50.26
C LYS A 2 22.22 56.18 49.13
N LYS A 3 22.45 54.91 48.75
CA LYS A 3 23.27 54.56 47.57
C LYS A 3 22.46 54.92 46.33
N ILE A 4 22.87 55.98 45.63
CA ILE A 4 22.32 56.36 44.33
C ILE A 4 22.94 55.40 43.31
N ILE A 5 22.11 54.50 42.78
CA ILE A 5 22.53 53.65 41.66
C ILE A 5 22.73 54.59 40.46
N PRO A 6 23.93 54.63 39.86
CA PRO A 6 24.18 55.52 38.72
C PRO A 6 23.29 55.06 37.56
N PHE A 7 22.55 56.02 36.98
CA PHE A 7 21.56 55.80 35.91
C PHE A 7 22.15 55.05 34.70
N SER A 8 23.46 55.19 34.47
CA SER A 8 24.24 54.46 33.46
C SER A 8 24.27 52.94 33.67
N LEU A 9 24.23 52.46 34.92
CA LEU A 9 24.19 51.02 35.21
C LEU A 9 22.84 50.41 34.80
N LEU A 10 21.74 51.14 34.99
CA LEU A 10 20.38 50.72 34.60
C LEU A 10 20.21 50.60 33.08
N ILE A 11 20.88 51.47 32.32
CA ILE A 11 20.88 51.45 30.85
C ILE A 11 21.68 50.25 30.32
N ILE A 12 22.86 49.98 30.89
CA ILE A 12 23.72 48.86 30.47
C ILE A 12 23.05 47.52 30.74
N THR A 13 22.36 47.36 31.88
CA THR A 13 21.61 46.12 32.18
C THR A 13 20.42 45.92 31.24
N SER A 14 19.77 47.01 30.79
CA SER A 14 18.65 46.94 29.85
C SER A 14 19.10 46.59 28.42
N ILE A 15 20.29 47.03 28.01
CA ILE A 15 20.89 46.69 26.69
C ILE A 15 21.36 45.23 26.66
N LEU A 16 21.88 44.70 27.78
CA LEU A 16 22.28 43.29 27.87
C LEU A 16 21.07 42.34 27.82
N LEU A 17 19.93 42.72 28.42
CA LEU A 17 18.70 41.93 28.41
C LEU A 17 17.97 41.89 27.05
N THR A 18 18.30 42.79 26.11
CA THR A 18 17.67 42.84 24.78
C THR A 18 18.48 42.12 23.68
N SER A 19 19.67 41.63 24.00
CA SER A 19 20.64 41.12 23.02
C SER A 19 20.45 39.67 22.54
N CYS A 20 19.38 38.97 22.94
CA CYS A 20 19.13 37.62 22.40
C CYS A 20 17.63 37.25 22.38
N VAL A 21 16.81 38.05 21.70
CA VAL A 21 15.53 37.53 21.19
C VAL A 21 15.83 36.90 19.83
N THR A 22 16.33 35.66 19.84
CA THR A 22 16.29 34.84 18.62
C THR A 22 14.83 34.52 18.35
N VAL A 23 14.22 35.24 17.42
CA VAL A 23 12.94 34.83 16.84
C VAL A 23 13.22 33.52 16.11
N VAL A 24 12.99 32.41 16.80
CA VAL A 24 13.06 31.09 16.17
C VAL A 24 11.92 31.03 15.19
N ASN A 25 12.24 31.08 13.89
CA ASN A 25 11.26 30.87 12.85
C ASN A 25 10.80 29.41 12.92
N ASN A 26 9.70 29.19 13.66
CA ASN A 26 9.06 27.89 13.80
C ASN A 26 8.07 27.60 12.68
N THR A 27 8.21 28.25 11.51
CA THR A 27 7.41 27.88 10.34
C THR A 27 7.63 26.39 10.09
N PRO A 28 6.58 25.55 10.16
CA PRO A 28 6.70 24.13 9.90
C PRO A 28 7.19 23.92 8.48
N GLY A 29 8.08 22.95 8.28
CA GLY A 29 8.43 22.53 6.93
C GLY A 29 7.23 21.97 6.18
N ARG A 30 7.42 21.76 4.88
CA ARG A 30 6.37 21.15 4.05
C ARG A 30 6.14 19.71 4.50
N PRO A 31 4.88 19.24 4.64
CA PRO A 31 4.60 17.82 4.83
C PRO A 31 5.18 16.98 3.69
N GLY A 32 5.62 15.77 4.02
CA GLY A 32 6.02 14.79 3.02
C GLY A 32 4.84 14.35 2.16
N ARG A 33 5.12 13.89 0.95
CA ARG A 33 4.14 13.34 0.02
C ARG A 33 3.71 11.95 0.50
N ASP A 34 2.42 11.66 0.47
CA ASP A 34 1.94 10.29 0.66
C ASP A 34 2.48 9.35 -0.43
N GLY A 35 2.70 8.09 -0.05
CA GLY A 35 3.03 7.02 -0.99
C GLY A 35 1.87 6.73 -1.93
N ARG A 36 2.19 6.18 -3.11
CA ARG A 36 1.21 5.72 -4.10
C ARG A 36 1.01 4.22 -4.02
N ALA A 37 -0.13 3.73 -4.48
CA ALA A 37 -0.42 2.29 -4.54
C ALA A 37 -0.37 1.79 -5.98
N PHE A 38 0.19 0.60 -6.17
CA PHE A 38 0.29 -0.07 -7.46
C PHE A 38 -0.15 -1.52 -7.35
N PHE A 39 -1.01 -1.95 -8.28
CA PHE A 39 -1.52 -3.31 -8.34
C PHE A 39 -1.21 -3.95 -9.69
N GLY A 40 -0.83 -5.22 -9.67
CA GLY A 40 -0.58 -5.99 -10.87
C GLY A 40 -1.01 -7.44 -10.70
N ILE A 41 -1.24 -8.09 -11.84
CA ILE A 41 -1.54 -9.51 -11.91
C ILE A 41 -0.52 -10.21 -12.80
N ASN A 42 -0.11 -11.41 -12.39
CA ASN A 42 0.82 -12.22 -13.14
C ASN A 42 0.55 -13.72 -12.89
N TYR A 43 1.35 -14.58 -13.49
CA TYR A 43 1.32 -16.02 -13.32
C TYR A 43 2.75 -16.57 -13.33
N GLN A 44 2.97 -17.73 -12.71
CA GLN A 44 4.31 -18.32 -12.66
C GLN A 44 4.63 -19.13 -13.91
N TYR A 45 3.81 -20.16 -14.17
CA TYR A 45 4.06 -21.15 -15.21
C TYR A 45 2.97 -21.15 -16.27
N ARG A 46 1.71 -20.96 -15.85
CA ARG A 46 0.55 -20.98 -16.74
C ARG A 46 -0.39 -19.85 -16.38
N ALA A 47 -0.80 -19.09 -17.40
CA ALA A 47 -1.80 -18.05 -17.24
C ALA A 47 -3.11 -18.64 -16.70
N PRO A 48 -3.87 -17.90 -15.87
CA PRO A 48 -5.18 -18.34 -15.44
C PRO A 48 -6.10 -18.52 -16.66
N TYR A 49 -7.03 -19.47 -16.58
CA TYR A 49 -8.05 -19.66 -17.62
C TYR A 49 -8.84 -18.36 -17.86
N SER A 50 -9.23 -17.69 -16.78
CA SER A 50 -9.77 -16.34 -16.84
C SER A 50 -9.49 -15.57 -15.55
N TYR A 51 -9.55 -14.25 -15.62
CA TYR A 51 -9.35 -13.35 -14.48
C TYR A 51 -10.36 -12.21 -14.51
N TRP A 52 -10.82 -11.81 -13.33
CA TRP A 52 -11.67 -10.66 -13.07
C TRP A 52 -11.28 -9.99 -11.75
N ASP A 53 -11.41 -8.67 -11.71
CA ASP A 53 -11.51 -7.92 -10.45
C ASP A 53 -12.42 -6.70 -10.64
N ASN A 54 -12.84 -6.10 -9.53
CA ASN A 54 -13.63 -4.86 -9.54
C ASN A 54 -12.76 -3.58 -9.45
N ASN A 55 -11.44 -3.70 -9.59
CA ASN A 55 -10.55 -2.55 -9.55
C ASN A 55 -10.60 -1.77 -10.87
N PRO A 56 -11.05 -0.50 -10.86
CA PRO A 56 -11.18 0.29 -12.08
C PRO A 56 -9.84 0.64 -12.73
N ALA A 57 -8.73 0.56 -11.98
CA ALA A 57 -7.40 0.79 -12.53
C ALA A 57 -6.95 -0.32 -13.48
N ILE A 58 -7.54 -1.52 -13.37
CA ILE A 58 -7.16 -2.68 -14.17
C ILE A 58 -8.02 -2.74 -15.43
N PRO A 59 -7.41 -2.54 -16.62
CA PRO A 59 -8.16 -2.55 -17.87
C PRO A 59 -8.62 -3.96 -18.23
N ASN A 60 -9.55 -4.05 -19.19
CA ASN A 60 -9.81 -5.31 -19.88
C ASN A 60 -8.57 -5.73 -20.67
N ASN A 61 -8.26 -7.03 -20.66
CA ASN A 61 -7.06 -7.62 -21.23
C ASN A 61 -5.77 -6.94 -20.75
N PRO A 62 -5.49 -6.92 -19.42
CA PRO A 62 -4.31 -6.27 -18.88
C PRO A 62 -3.02 -6.96 -19.33
N ILE A 63 -1.96 -6.17 -19.49
CA ILE A 63 -0.61 -6.72 -19.70
C ILE A 63 -0.15 -7.37 -18.39
N LEU A 64 -0.05 -8.70 -18.40
CA LEU A 64 0.36 -9.49 -17.24
C LEU A 64 1.81 -9.16 -16.85
N GLY A 65 2.06 -9.04 -15.54
CA GLY A 65 3.36 -8.64 -14.98
C GLY A 65 3.57 -7.13 -14.86
N ASN A 66 2.69 -6.30 -15.43
CA ASN A 66 2.75 -4.86 -15.25
C ASN A 66 2.01 -4.41 -13.98
N TYR A 67 2.55 -3.36 -13.37
CA TYR A 67 1.88 -2.62 -12.30
C TYR A 67 1.03 -1.48 -12.87
N PHE A 68 -0.19 -1.37 -12.39
CA PHE A 68 -1.12 -0.28 -12.69
C PHE A 68 -1.27 0.61 -11.45
N PRO A 69 -1.21 1.94 -11.58
CA PRO A 69 -1.51 2.85 -10.47
C PRO A 69 -2.94 2.61 -9.99
N THR A 70 -3.11 2.31 -8.71
CA THR A 70 -4.41 2.00 -8.12
C THR A 70 -4.71 2.92 -6.95
N ALA A 71 -5.99 3.18 -6.71
CA ALA A 71 -6.40 3.81 -5.45
C ALA A 71 -6.21 2.82 -4.30
N PRO A 72 -5.89 3.29 -3.08
CA PRO A 72 -5.98 2.45 -1.88
C PRO A 72 -7.44 2.05 -1.63
N GLY A 73 -7.65 0.82 -1.18
CA GLY A 73 -8.98 0.28 -0.95
C GLY A 73 -9.03 -1.24 -0.95
N ILE A 74 -10.24 -1.77 -0.82
CA ILE A 74 -10.54 -3.20 -0.84
C ILE A 74 -11.24 -3.52 -2.16
N TYR A 75 -10.69 -4.47 -2.90
CA TYR A 75 -11.18 -4.93 -4.18
C TYR A 75 -11.53 -6.41 -4.12
N GLN A 76 -12.49 -6.81 -4.93
CA GLN A 76 -12.87 -8.21 -5.14
C GLN A 76 -12.18 -8.73 -6.38
N PHE A 77 -11.78 -10.00 -6.34
CA PHE A 77 -11.20 -10.68 -7.50
C PHE A 77 -11.80 -12.08 -7.65
N GLU A 78 -11.71 -12.59 -8.88
CA GLU A 78 -12.00 -13.97 -9.25
C GLU A 78 -10.98 -14.40 -10.32
N TYR A 79 -10.42 -15.61 -10.21
CA TYR A 79 -9.65 -16.18 -11.31
C TYR A 79 -9.86 -17.69 -11.42
N PHE A 80 -10.02 -18.15 -12.64
CA PHE A 80 -10.24 -19.54 -12.97
C PHE A 80 -8.91 -20.23 -13.24
N VAL A 81 -8.70 -21.38 -12.61
CA VAL A 81 -7.57 -22.28 -12.92
C VAL A 81 -7.87 -23.07 -14.20
N ASN A 82 -9.13 -23.50 -14.32
CA ASN A 82 -9.71 -24.21 -15.46
C ASN A 82 -11.19 -23.79 -15.58
N PRO A 83 -11.98 -24.28 -16.56
CA PRO A 83 -13.37 -23.85 -16.74
C PRO A 83 -14.32 -24.08 -15.55
N TYR A 84 -13.90 -24.85 -14.55
CA TYR A 84 -14.75 -25.32 -13.44
C TYR A 84 -14.28 -24.85 -12.07
N GLU A 85 -12.97 -24.82 -11.82
CA GLU A 85 -12.36 -24.45 -10.55
C GLU A 85 -11.82 -23.02 -10.59
N TYR A 86 -12.16 -22.24 -9.57
CA TYR A 86 -11.71 -20.86 -9.47
C TYR A 86 -11.45 -20.45 -8.02
N TRP A 87 -10.63 -19.42 -7.89
CA TRP A 87 -10.35 -18.73 -6.64
C TRP A 87 -11.06 -17.38 -6.65
N TYR A 88 -11.59 -16.99 -5.51
CA TYR A 88 -12.20 -15.68 -5.33
C TYR A 88 -11.90 -15.13 -3.95
N GLY A 89 -12.11 -13.82 -3.79
CA GLY A 89 -12.01 -13.17 -2.49
C GLY A 89 -11.75 -11.68 -2.62
N THR A 90 -10.96 -11.14 -1.70
CA THR A 90 -10.62 -9.73 -1.67
C THR A 90 -9.11 -9.51 -1.57
N TYR A 91 -8.65 -8.40 -2.13
CA TYR A 91 -7.37 -7.81 -1.81
C TYR A 91 -7.55 -6.37 -1.34
N GLU A 92 -6.84 -6.02 -0.29
CA GLU A 92 -6.72 -4.67 0.24
C GLU A 92 -5.33 -4.15 -0.06
N ILE A 93 -5.25 -2.92 -0.57
CA ILE A 93 -4.00 -2.19 -0.75
C ILE A 93 -4.10 -0.84 -0.05
N ALA A 94 -3.11 -0.52 0.76
CA ALA A 94 -3.02 0.72 1.50
C ALA A 94 -1.71 1.46 1.17
N ILE A 95 -1.69 2.75 1.50
CA ILE A 95 -0.52 3.61 1.29
C ILE A 95 0.20 3.90 2.61
N ASN A 96 1.48 4.24 2.49
CA ASN A 96 2.27 4.80 3.58
C ASN A 96 2.12 6.32 3.56
N LEU A 97 1.70 6.92 4.66
CA LEU A 97 1.51 8.36 4.75
C LEU A 97 2.86 9.09 4.85
N GLY A 98 2.91 10.28 4.28
CA GLY A 98 4.03 11.19 4.50
C GLY A 98 4.09 11.68 5.96
N GLY A 99 5.30 12.01 6.40
CA GLY A 99 5.53 12.62 7.70
C GLY A 99 5.12 14.08 7.75
N PRO A 100 4.80 14.61 8.94
CA PRO A 100 4.62 16.04 9.13
C PRO A 100 5.95 16.77 8.87
N GLY A 101 5.86 18.02 8.42
CA GLY A 101 7.04 18.90 8.38
C GLY A 101 7.54 19.22 9.78
N GLY A 102 8.85 19.22 9.95
CA GLY A 102 9.55 19.53 11.20
C GLY A 102 9.69 21.03 11.45
N PRO A 103 10.22 21.41 12.63
CA PRO A 103 10.54 22.80 12.95
C PRO A 103 11.62 23.35 12.02
N HIS A 104 11.76 24.67 11.97
CA HIS A 104 12.77 25.37 11.16
C HIS A 104 12.69 25.11 9.64
N GLY A 105 11.51 24.74 9.13
CA GLY A 105 11.32 24.45 7.72
C GLY A 105 11.77 23.05 7.28
N GLU A 106 12.16 22.17 8.22
CA GLU A 106 12.58 20.80 7.90
C GLU A 106 11.45 20.02 7.20
N PRO A 107 11.65 19.51 5.97
CA PRO A 107 10.60 18.80 5.26
C PRO A 107 10.25 17.48 5.95
N GLY A 108 8.97 17.10 5.88
CA GLY A 108 8.52 15.78 6.30
C GLY A 108 9.07 14.69 5.38
N PHE A 109 9.19 13.47 5.90
CA PHE A 109 9.59 12.31 5.10
C PHE A 109 8.47 11.90 4.13
N ASP A 110 8.81 11.54 2.91
CA ASP A 110 7.82 11.01 1.97
C ASP A 110 7.41 9.58 2.35
N GLY A 111 6.13 9.26 2.18
CA GLY A 111 5.63 7.90 2.29
C GLY A 111 6.12 7.04 1.11
N MET A 112 6.54 5.82 1.40
CA MET A 112 6.94 4.86 0.37
C MET A 112 5.75 4.37 -0.46
N ASP A 113 5.97 4.21 -1.76
CA ASP A 113 5.00 3.61 -2.67
C ASP A 113 4.79 2.12 -2.32
N THR A 114 3.53 1.65 -2.34
CA THR A 114 3.13 0.27 -2.07
C THR A 114 2.94 -0.49 -3.38
N TYR A 115 3.54 -1.68 -3.50
CA TYR A 115 3.42 -2.54 -4.67
C TYR A 115 2.83 -3.91 -4.31
N LEU A 116 1.74 -4.29 -4.99
CA LEU A 116 1.11 -5.61 -4.88
C LEU A 116 1.02 -6.28 -6.24
N MET A 117 1.74 -7.39 -6.42
CA MET A 117 1.61 -8.26 -7.59
C MET A 117 1.04 -9.60 -7.15
N LEU A 118 -0.13 -9.95 -7.67
CA LEU A 118 -0.77 -11.24 -7.42
C LEU A 118 -0.37 -12.25 -8.50
N PHE A 119 0.30 -13.33 -8.09
CA PHE A 119 0.62 -14.44 -8.98
C PHE A 119 -0.47 -15.50 -8.91
N CYS A 120 -1.30 -15.58 -9.94
CA CYS A 120 -2.32 -16.63 -10.10
C CYS A 120 -1.62 -17.99 -10.26
N ASP A 121 -1.81 -18.90 -9.31
CA ASP A 121 -1.33 -20.28 -9.36
C ASP A 121 -2.52 -21.25 -9.13
N PRO A 122 -2.50 -22.48 -9.67
CA PRO A 122 -3.53 -23.47 -9.37
C PRO A 122 -3.82 -23.67 -7.86
N ASN A 123 -2.82 -23.47 -7.01
CA ASN A 123 -2.91 -23.67 -5.56
C ASN A 123 -3.28 -22.40 -4.77
N GLY A 124 -3.61 -21.29 -5.43
CA GLY A 124 -3.91 -20.01 -4.76
C GLY A 124 -2.90 -18.92 -5.13
N PHE A 125 -3.08 -17.72 -4.58
CA PHE A 125 -2.10 -16.65 -4.78
C PHE A 125 -0.82 -16.88 -4.00
N TYR A 126 0.30 -16.50 -4.61
CA TYR A 126 1.48 -16.06 -3.88
C TYR A 126 1.88 -14.65 -4.34
N THR A 127 2.74 -13.99 -3.57
CA THR A 127 3.17 -12.61 -3.85
C THR A 127 4.60 -12.59 -4.36
N HIS A 128 5.00 -11.58 -5.14
CA HIS A 128 6.33 -11.49 -5.75
C HIS A 128 7.48 -11.74 -4.75
N PHE A 129 7.31 -11.27 -3.50
CA PHE A 129 8.31 -11.33 -2.45
C PHE A 129 8.20 -12.56 -1.55
N ASN A 130 7.12 -13.31 -1.65
CA ASN A 130 6.89 -14.49 -0.83
C ASN A 130 6.78 -15.73 -1.71
N GLN A 131 7.93 -16.39 -1.94
CA GLN A 131 7.99 -17.71 -2.59
C GLN A 131 7.47 -18.84 -1.71
N TYR A 132 7.00 -18.54 -0.49
CA TYR A 132 6.17 -19.47 0.25
C TYR A 132 4.87 -19.64 -0.52
N ARG A 133 4.91 -20.60 -1.46
CA ARG A 133 3.81 -21.50 -1.75
C ARG A 133 3.16 -21.72 -0.40
N THR A 134 1.93 -21.27 -0.21
CA THR A 134 1.17 -21.70 0.94
C THR A 134 1.16 -23.22 0.87
N SER A 135 2.05 -23.84 1.64
CA SER A 135 2.46 -25.22 1.54
C SER A 135 1.44 -26.07 2.28
N GLY A 136 0.20 -25.99 1.82
CA GLY A 136 -0.87 -26.90 2.17
C GLY A 136 -1.51 -27.29 0.85
N SER A 137 -1.63 -28.59 0.58
CA SER A 137 -2.59 -29.05 -0.41
C SER A 137 -3.96 -28.51 0.00
N TYR A 138 -4.43 -27.45 -0.65
CA TYR A 138 -5.78 -26.92 -0.42
C TYR A 138 -6.79 -27.79 -1.17
N ASP A 139 -6.89 -29.04 -0.72
CA ASP A 139 -7.86 -30.03 -1.19
C ASP A 139 -9.25 -29.83 -0.56
N GLU A 140 -9.39 -28.93 0.42
CA GLU A 140 -10.68 -28.64 1.02
C GLU A 140 -11.34 -27.42 0.36
N ALA A 141 -12.28 -27.70 -0.54
CA ALA A 141 -13.27 -26.72 -0.97
C ALA A 141 -13.92 -26.09 0.28
N ASN A 142 -13.54 -24.84 0.61
CA ASN A 142 -14.03 -23.93 1.67
C ASN A 142 -12.97 -23.41 2.66
N SER A 143 -11.69 -23.77 2.55
CA SER A 143 -10.66 -23.15 3.40
C SER A 143 -10.38 -21.69 3.00
N THR A 144 -10.54 -20.74 3.93
CA THR A 144 -10.13 -19.34 3.73
C THR A 144 -8.63 -19.20 3.94
N VAL A 145 -7.94 -18.63 2.96
CA VAL A 145 -6.52 -18.26 3.04
C VAL A 145 -6.40 -16.76 3.23
N VAL A 146 -5.61 -16.33 4.20
CA VAL A 146 -5.32 -14.91 4.46
C VAL A 146 -3.81 -14.68 4.36
N ILE A 147 -3.41 -13.73 3.53
CA ILE A 147 -2.02 -13.26 3.38
C ILE A 147 -2.01 -11.79 3.75
N GLU A 148 -1.29 -11.42 4.81
CA GLU A 148 -1.21 -10.04 5.28
C GLU A 148 0.26 -9.62 5.38
N ARG A 149 0.56 -8.40 4.91
CA ARG A 149 1.88 -7.78 4.99
C ARG A 149 1.71 -6.31 5.37
N VAL A 150 2.35 -5.94 6.48
CA VAL A 150 2.41 -4.58 7.00
C VAL A 150 3.86 -4.30 7.38
N GLU A 151 4.66 -3.95 6.38
CA GLU A 151 6.10 -3.64 6.48
C GLU A 151 6.39 -2.40 5.60
N GLU A 152 7.55 -1.77 5.76
CA GLU A 152 7.92 -0.60 4.94
C GLU A 152 7.84 -0.93 3.44
N GLY A 153 6.95 -0.23 2.70
CA GLY A 153 6.69 -0.46 1.28
C GLY A 153 5.67 -1.55 0.94
N TYR A 154 5.17 -2.30 1.92
CA TYR A 154 4.16 -3.35 1.72
C TYR A 154 3.04 -3.21 2.75
N LYS A 155 1.88 -2.73 2.28
CA LYS A 155 0.70 -2.59 3.11
C LYS A 155 -0.51 -3.17 2.38
N TYR A 156 -0.69 -4.47 2.51
CA TYR A 156 -1.75 -5.19 1.82
C TYR A 156 -2.25 -6.40 2.60
N LYS A 157 -3.47 -6.81 2.27
CA LYS A 157 -4.10 -8.02 2.80
C LYS A 157 -4.87 -8.72 1.69
N ILE A 158 -4.72 -10.03 1.57
CA ILE A 158 -5.43 -10.86 0.58
C ILE A 158 -6.22 -11.90 1.36
N THR A 159 -7.51 -12.02 1.08
CA THR A 159 -8.38 -13.08 1.60
C THR A 159 -8.91 -13.86 0.42
N MET A 160 -8.78 -15.18 0.39
CA MET A 160 -9.18 -15.99 -0.75
C MET A 160 -9.74 -17.35 -0.37
N GLN A 161 -10.61 -17.87 -1.23
CA GLN A 161 -11.26 -19.18 -1.10
C GLN A 161 -11.32 -19.87 -2.46
N LYS A 162 -11.22 -21.20 -2.46
CA LYS A 162 -11.42 -22.03 -3.64
C LYS A 162 -12.91 -22.40 -3.78
N ALA A 163 -13.45 -22.28 -4.99
CA ALA A 163 -14.81 -22.69 -5.32
C ALA A 163 -14.88 -23.37 -6.69
N THR A 164 -16.05 -23.96 -6.97
CA THR A 164 -16.41 -24.45 -8.30
C THR A 164 -17.55 -23.61 -8.87
N ARG A 165 -17.63 -23.53 -10.20
CA ARG A 165 -18.66 -22.77 -10.92
C ARG A 165 -20.08 -23.18 -10.57
N GLU A 166 -20.27 -24.43 -10.16
CA GLU A 166 -21.56 -24.97 -9.72
C GLU A 166 -22.03 -24.39 -8.37
N LYS A 167 -21.09 -24.00 -7.50
CA LYS A 167 -21.40 -23.53 -6.14
C LYS A 167 -21.62 -22.02 -6.05
N ARG A 168 -21.10 -21.24 -7.01
CA ARG A 168 -21.21 -19.77 -7.01
C ARG A 168 -21.06 -19.20 -8.42
N SER A 169 -21.95 -18.27 -8.78
CA SER A 169 -21.87 -17.50 -10.02
C SER A 169 -20.60 -16.64 -10.08
N SER A 170 -20.06 -16.48 -11.28
CA SER A 170 -18.84 -15.70 -11.54
C SER A 170 -19.14 -14.47 -12.38
N HIS A 171 -18.23 -13.50 -12.31
CA HIS A 171 -18.31 -12.27 -13.08
C HIS A 171 -17.81 -12.46 -14.51
N THR A 172 -18.15 -11.50 -15.39
CA THR A 172 -17.61 -11.45 -16.75
C THR A 172 -16.12 -11.15 -16.67
N PRO A 173 -15.25 -12.04 -17.15
CA PRO A 173 -13.80 -11.89 -16.99
C PRO A 173 -13.26 -10.68 -17.75
N LYS A 174 -12.27 -10.01 -17.15
CA LYS A 174 -11.43 -8.98 -17.81
C LYS A 174 -10.41 -9.61 -18.74
N LEU A 175 -9.98 -10.84 -18.45
CA LEU A 175 -9.01 -11.61 -19.22
C LEU A 175 -9.52 -13.04 -19.38
N ILE A 176 -9.43 -13.57 -20.60
CA ILE A 176 -9.64 -14.99 -20.90
C ILE A 176 -8.38 -15.47 -21.62
N SER A 177 -7.71 -16.49 -21.10
CA SER A 177 -6.57 -17.09 -21.79
C SER A 177 -7.07 -17.88 -23.00
N THR A 178 -6.64 -17.50 -24.20
CA THR A 178 -7.03 -18.15 -25.47
C THR A 178 -6.27 -19.45 -25.76
N SER A 179 -5.64 -20.07 -24.75
CA SER A 179 -4.84 -21.28 -24.93
C SER A 179 -5.70 -22.55 -24.80
N ASN A 180 -6.01 -23.14 -25.96
CA ASN A 180 -6.40 -24.56 -26.12
C ASN A 180 -5.32 -25.51 -25.58
#